data_AF-A0A2F0AES7-F1
#
_entry.id   AF-A0A2F0AES7-F1
#
_cell.length_a   1.000
_cell.length_b   1.000
_cell.length_c   1.000
_cell.angle_alpha   90.00
_cell.angle_beta   90.00
_cell.angle_gamma   90.00
#
_symmetry.space_group_name_H-M   'P 1'
#
loop_
_entity.id
_entity.type
_entity.pdbx_description
1 polymer ?
#
loop_
_entity_poly.entity_id
_entity_poly.type
_entity_poly.pdbx_seq_one_letter_code
_entity_poly.pdbx_strand_id
1 'polypeptide(L)'
;TSLGWPPFVPDTATVLPEDLFDLINLTSLSINYTNVGGTIPPEIGNLSNLNKLNLSSNQFTGIIPPEIGNLTNLTSLNLSSNQLSGDIPVELYNLINLKGEFEYMTGPGGGGSIFHQGLNLSNNLLTGIISEEIGNLINLKSLDFSFNQLEGDLPISLYTLDSLQSLNLSNNLLTGEISEQIGNLLSLEGITTYAHNSVTQYDALNLSNNLMTGIIPSEICNLPLDWGDSYMNEYQGFSISNNQFCLPYPYCMDDFIGSQDTTNCVQMYNQNVEITPIKYSLSQNYPNPFNPITSFRYDSPNDGLVNITIYDMMGRIIKTLVNGFQTAGYKSVQWNATNDRNEPVSAGLYLYTIQAGEFRQTKKMVLLK
;
A
#
# COMPACT_ATOMS: atom_id res chain seq x y z
N THR A 1 20.93 27.85 -11.45
CA THR A 1 21.08 27.51 -12.88
C THR A 1 20.87 26.01 -13.01
N SER A 2 19.79 25.55 -13.65
CA SER A 2 19.61 24.12 -13.91
C SER A 2 20.59 23.72 -15.01
N LEU A 3 21.65 22.98 -14.66
CA LEU A 3 22.51 22.37 -15.64
C LEU A 3 21.77 21.15 -16.23
N GLY A 4 20.97 21.39 -17.27
CA GLY A 4 20.63 20.32 -18.20
C GLY A 4 21.91 19.96 -18.94
N TRP A 5 22.41 18.74 -18.72
CA TRP A 5 23.63 18.28 -19.38
C TRP A 5 23.47 18.31 -20.91
N PRO A 6 24.53 18.67 -21.66
CA PRO A 6 24.44 18.79 -23.11
C PRO A 6 24.19 17.43 -23.79
N PRO A 7 23.42 17.39 -24.90
CA PRO A 7 22.98 16.16 -25.58
C PRO A 7 24.08 15.39 -26.33
N PHE A 8 25.35 15.76 -26.19
CA PHE A 8 26.48 15.06 -26.78
C PHE A 8 27.65 15.08 -25.80
N VAL A 9 27.76 14.02 -24.99
CA VAL A 9 28.97 13.72 -24.22
C VAL A 9 29.82 12.75 -25.06
N PRO A 10 31.12 13.02 -25.26
CA PRO A 10 32.03 12.08 -25.93
C PRO A 10 32.15 10.78 -25.10
N ASP A 11 32.41 9.65 -25.76
CA ASP A 11 32.51 8.26 -25.24
C ASP A 11 33.47 8.03 -24.05
N THR A 12 34.00 9.07 -23.39
CA THR A 12 35.10 8.99 -22.41
C THR A 12 34.78 9.53 -21.01
N ALA A 13 33.61 10.12 -20.74
CA ALA A 13 33.26 10.55 -19.38
C ALA A 13 32.40 9.48 -18.69
N THR A 14 33.06 8.49 -18.09
CA THR A 14 32.40 7.35 -17.41
C THR A 14 32.13 7.58 -15.93
N VAL A 15 32.45 8.75 -15.36
CA VAL A 15 32.29 9.07 -13.92
C VAL A 15 31.92 10.55 -13.71
N LEU A 16 31.42 10.89 -12.52
CA LEU A 16 31.21 12.28 -12.12
C LEU A 16 32.56 13.00 -11.93
N PRO A 17 32.75 14.22 -12.48
CA PRO A 17 33.99 14.97 -12.32
C PRO A 17 34.13 15.54 -10.90
N GLU A 18 35.32 15.49 -10.31
CA GLU A 18 35.58 15.96 -8.93
C GLU A 18 35.19 17.44 -8.73
N ASP A 19 35.49 18.31 -9.71
CA ASP A 19 35.17 19.73 -9.67
C ASP A 19 33.65 20.01 -9.54
N LEU A 20 32.78 19.04 -9.82
CA LEU A 20 31.32 19.15 -9.61
C LEU A 20 31.00 19.45 -8.14
N PHE A 21 31.76 18.85 -7.23
CA PHE A 21 31.51 18.92 -5.78
C PHE A 21 31.98 20.24 -5.15
N ASP A 22 32.71 21.06 -5.91
CA ASP A 22 33.09 22.42 -5.53
C ASP A 22 31.98 23.45 -5.79
N LEU A 23 30.90 23.06 -6.49
CA LEU A 23 29.75 23.91 -6.78
C LEU A 23 28.83 24.07 -5.56
N ILE A 24 29.35 24.56 -4.43
CA ILE A 24 28.65 24.63 -3.14
C ILE A 24 27.33 25.42 -3.15
N ASN A 25 27.10 26.27 -4.14
CA ASN A 25 25.84 27.02 -4.32
C ASN A 25 24.81 26.28 -5.20
N LEU A 26 25.10 25.05 -5.62
CA LEU A 26 24.21 24.26 -6.46
C LEU A 26 22.96 23.86 -5.66
N THR A 27 21.79 24.13 -6.23
CA THR A 27 20.49 23.86 -5.59
C THR A 27 19.74 22.70 -6.22
N SER A 28 20.12 22.29 -7.44
CA SER A 28 19.54 21.16 -8.14
C SER A 28 20.59 20.54 -9.04
N LEU A 29 20.74 19.22 -8.95
CA LEU A 29 21.64 18.40 -9.75
C LEU A 29 20.82 17.27 -10.37
N SER A 30 20.66 17.29 -11.68
CA SER A 30 19.98 16.23 -12.44
C SER A 30 20.90 15.72 -13.54
N ILE A 31 21.38 14.50 -13.36
CA ILE A 31 22.23 13.77 -14.30
C ILE A 31 21.55 12.42 -14.50
N ASN A 32 20.54 12.35 -15.37
CA ASN A 32 19.75 11.14 -15.59
C ASN A 32 19.76 10.74 -17.07
N TYR A 33 19.74 9.44 -17.37
CA TYR A 33 19.85 8.89 -18.73
C TYR A 33 21.14 9.28 -19.47
N THR A 34 22.27 9.28 -18.76
CA THR A 34 23.56 9.76 -19.29
C THR A 34 24.65 8.69 -19.35
N ASN A 35 24.34 7.44 -19.00
CA ASN A 35 25.31 6.32 -18.96
C ASN A 35 26.54 6.59 -18.08
N VAL A 36 26.45 7.46 -17.08
CA VAL A 36 27.55 7.73 -16.14
C VAL A 36 27.72 6.51 -15.23
N GLY A 37 28.94 6.04 -15.02
CA GLY A 37 29.26 4.90 -14.18
C GLY A 37 30.16 5.26 -12.99
N GLY A 38 30.87 4.25 -12.46
CA GLY A 38 31.69 4.38 -11.25
C GLY A 38 30.85 4.42 -9.98
N THR A 39 31.44 4.85 -8.88
CA THR A 39 30.75 5.02 -7.59
C THR A 39 30.24 6.45 -7.42
N ILE A 40 29.20 6.65 -6.61
CA ILE A 40 28.85 7.99 -6.14
C ILE A 40 29.90 8.39 -5.09
N PRO A 41 30.70 9.45 -5.32
CA PRO A 41 31.77 9.82 -4.39
C PRO A 41 31.21 10.50 -3.13
N PRO A 42 31.80 10.28 -1.94
CA PRO A 42 31.39 10.90 -0.66
C PRO A 42 31.29 12.43 -0.71
N GLU A 43 32.09 13.07 -1.57
CA GLU A 43 32.13 14.52 -1.80
C GLU A 43 30.77 15.08 -2.29
N ILE A 44 29.85 14.23 -2.74
CA ILE A 44 28.45 14.64 -2.99
C ILE A 44 27.83 15.33 -1.77
N GLY A 45 28.24 14.95 -0.55
CA GLY A 45 27.80 15.55 0.70
C GLY A 45 28.24 17.01 0.90
N ASN A 46 29.19 17.51 0.12
CA ASN A 46 29.64 18.91 0.17
C ASN A 46 28.61 19.87 -0.46
N LEU A 47 27.68 19.38 -1.28
CA LEU A 47 26.65 20.18 -1.95
C LEU A 47 25.50 20.53 -0.99
N SER A 48 25.79 21.05 0.20
CA SER A 48 24.81 21.22 1.28
C SER A 48 23.59 22.11 0.96
N ASN A 49 23.65 22.91 -0.11
CA ASN A 49 22.55 23.75 -0.59
C ASN A 49 21.61 23.04 -1.58
N LEU A 50 21.87 21.76 -1.87
CA LEU A 50 21.11 20.99 -2.83
C LEU A 50 19.69 20.70 -2.29
N ASN A 51 18.69 21.01 -3.10
CA ASN A 51 17.29 20.69 -2.83
C ASN A 51 16.82 19.46 -3.62
N LYS A 52 17.44 19.21 -4.78
CA LYS A 52 17.06 18.10 -5.67
C LYS A 52 18.30 17.38 -6.17
N LEU A 53 18.36 16.07 -5.95
CA LEU A 53 19.40 15.19 -6.47
C LEU A 53 18.74 14.08 -7.30
N ASN A 54 19.01 14.07 -8.60
CA ASN A 54 18.56 13.02 -9.49
C ASN A 54 19.75 12.45 -10.27
N LEU A 55 20.15 11.23 -9.92
CA LEU A 55 21.21 10.45 -10.58
C LEU A 55 20.65 9.18 -11.25
N SER A 56 19.33 9.11 -11.42
CA SER A 56 18.63 7.91 -11.89
C SER A 56 18.98 7.53 -13.34
N SER A 57 18.75 6.26 -13.70
CA SER A 57 18.95 5.76 -15.06
C SER A 57 20.38 5.97 -15.57
N ASN A 58 21.34 5.50 -14.80
CA ASN A 58 22.77 5.52 -15.11
C ASN A 58 23.39 4.14 -14.83
N GLN A 59 24.71 4.08 -14.69
CA GLN A 59 25.48 2.87 -14.42
C GLN A 59 26.25 3.00 -13.10
N PHE A 60 25.76 3.78 -12.13
CA PHE A 60 26.42 3.92 -10.83
C PHE A 60 26.46 2.58 -10.10
N THR A 61 27.60 2.26 -9.50
CA THR A 61 27.91 1.00 -8.80
C THR A 61 28.39 1.30 -7.37
N GLY A 62 28.62 0.24 -6.58
CA GLY A 62 29.11 0.38 -5.20
C GLY A 62 27.99 0.75 -4.23
N ILE A 63 28.35 1.26 -3.06
CA ILE A 63 27.39 1.63 -2.01
C ILE A 63 26.82 3.03 -2.24
N ILE A 64 25.66 3.30 -1.65
CA ILE A 64 25.21 4.68 -1.46
C ILE A 64 26.11 5.31 -0.38
N PRO A 65 26.83 6.41 -0.64
CA PRO A 65 27.67 7.05 0.37
C PRO A 65 26.80 7.64 1.49
N PRO A 66 27.07 7.33 2.77
CA PRO A 66 26.37 7.91 3.92
C PRO A 66 26.34 9.44 3.94
N GLU A 67 27.33 10.08 3.31
CA GLU A 67 27.48 11.53 3.21
C GLU A 67 26.32 12.21 2.45
N ILE A 68 25.51 11.46 1.67
CA ILE A 68 24.25 12.00 1.13
C ILE A 68 23.34 12.47 2.27
N GLY A 69 23.41 11.86 3.45
CA GLY A 69 22.69 12.29 4.66
C GLY A 69 23.05 13.70 5.14
N ASN A 70 24.18 14.28 4.69
CA ASN A 70 24.54 15.67 4.99
C ASN A 70 23.73 16.69 4.16
N LEU A 71 23.03 16.25 3.12
CA LEU A 71 22.27 17.11 2.22
C LEU A 71 20.88 17.45 2.78
N THR A 72 20.83 17.98 4.00
CA THR A 72 19.60 18.14 4.79
C THR A 72 18.57 19.08 4.16
N ASN A 73 18.92 19.86 3.12
CA ASN A 73 18.00 20.69 2.34
C ASN A 73 17.26 19.92 1.23
N LEU A 74 17.62 18.66 0.98
CA LEU A 74 16.97 17.85 -0.05
C LEU A 74 15.49 17.70 0.22
N THR A 75 14.70 18.02 -0.79
CA THR A 75 13.27 17.73 -0.88
C THR A 75 12.97 16.55 -1.79
N SER A 76 13.97 16.14 -2.59
CA SER A 76 13.93 15.04 -3.56
C SER A 76 15.28 14.32 -3.68
N LEU A 77 15.23 13.00 -3.60
CA LEU A 77 16.36 12.12 -3.88
C LEU A 77 15.92 10.96 -4.78
N ASN A 78 16.50 10.91 -5.99
CA ASN A 78 16.26 9.83 -6.93
C ASN A 78 17.59 9.21 -7.40
N LEU A 79 17.84 7.96 -6.98
CA LEU A 79 18.99 7.14 -7.37
C LEU A 79 18.58 5.87 -8.13
N SER A 80 17.33 5.81 -8.60
CA SER A 80 16.76 4.60 -9.19
C SER A 80 17.41 4.18 -10.51
N SER A 81 17.25 2.91 -10.89
CA SER A 81 17.76 2.38 -12.16
C SER A 81 19.26 2.57 -12.30
N ASN A 82 20.00 2.03 -11.35
CA ASN A 82 21.46 1.96 -11.31
C ASN A 82 21.89 0.53 -10.88
N GLN A 83 23.17 0.36 -10.53
CA GLN A 83 23.74 -0.89 -10.03
C GLN A 83 24.27 -0.68 -8.59
N LEU A 84 23.63 0.19 -7.81
CA LEU A 84 23.99 0.45 -6.41
C LEU A 84 23.71 -0.80 -5.58
N SER A 85 24.56 -1.07 -4.60
CA SER A 85 24.60 -2.33 -3.84
C SER A 85 24.92 -2.08 -2.36
N GLY A 86 24.80 -3.11 -1.53
CA GLY A 86 24.94 -2.99 -0.08
C GLY A 86 23.71 -2.37 0.57
N ASP A 87 23.83 -2.05 1.85
CA ASP A 87 22.71 -1.61 2.67
C ASP A 87 22.32 -0.15 2.39
N ILE A 88 21.06 0.19 2.68
CA ILE A 88 20.61 1.59 2.70
C ILE A 88 21.24 2.29 3.91
N PRO A 89 22.08 3.33 3.74
CA PRO A 89 22.70 4.02 4.86
C PRO A 89 21.65 4.68 5.76
N VAL A 90 21.77 4.47 7.07
CA VAL A 90 20.85 5.05 8.06
C VAL A 90 20.85 6.58 8.02
N GLU A 91 21.96 7.19 7.57
CA GLU A 91 22.12 8.62 7.39
C GLU A 91 21.16 9.21 6.35
N LEU A 92 20.64 8.43 5.39
CA LEU A 92 19.61 8.91 4.47
C LEU A 92 18.32 9.31 5.21
N TYR A 93 18.07 8.71 6.37
CA TYR A 93 16.91 9.04 7.19
C TYR A 93 17.07 10.37 7.96
N ASN A 94 18.24 11.03 7.87
CA ASN A 94 18.43 12.40 8.36
C ASN A 94 17.84 13.46 7.41
N LEU A 95 17.43 13.07 6.20
CA LEU A 95 16.89 13.95 5.17
C LEU A 95 15.41 14.29 5.42
N ILE A 96 15.10 14.84 6.60
CA ILE A 96 13.73 15.10 7.09
C ILE A 96 12.90 16.06 6.23
N ASN A 97 13.57 16.78 5.31
CA ASN A 97 12.95 17.70 4.36
C ASN A 97 12.50 16.99 3.07
N LEU A 98 12.81 15.70 2.88
CA LEU A 98 12.29 14.90 1.78
C LEU A 98 10.76 14.89 1.84
N LYS A 99 10.16 15.30 0.72
CA LYS A 99 8.71 15.42 0.60
C LYS A 99 8.20 14.67 -0.60
N GLY A 100 8.90 14.72 -1.73
CA GLY A 100 8.27 14.35 -2.99
C GLY A 100 7.28 15.43 -3.42
N GLU A 101 7.81 16.55 -3.92
CA GLU A 101 6.97 17.55 -4.57
C GLU A 101 6.70 17.15 -6.03
N PHE A 102 5.46 17.37 -6.47
CA PHE A 102 5.02 17.13 -7.84
C PHE A 102 5.77 18.08 -8.78
N GLU A 103 6.68 17.57 -9.61
CA GLU A 103 7.16 18.32 -10.77
C GLU A 103 6.39 17.87 -12.01
N TYR A 104 5.55 18.76 -12.53
CA TYR A 104 4.88 18.58 -13.81
C TYR A 104 5.88 18.93 -14.92
N MET A 105 6.49 17.94 -15.55
CA MET A 105 7.35 18.16 -16.71
C MET A 105 6.56 17.95 -18.00
N THR A 106 6.23 19.02 -18.72
CA THR A 106 5.72 18.91 -20.08
C THR A 106 6.87 18.57 -21.02
N GLY A 107 6.86 17.37 -21.59
CA GLY A 107 7.77 16.99 -22.67
C GLY A 107 7.51 17.81 -23.95
N PRO A 108 8.43 17.80 -24.93
CA PRO A 108 8.32 18.58 -26.17
C PRO A 108 7.05 18.28 -27.00
N GLY A 109 6.39 17.13 -26.76
CA GLY A 109 5.10 16.75 -27.35
C GLY A 109 3.87 17.17 -26.53
N GLY A 110 4.03 18.01 -25.51
CA GLY A 110 2.96 18.47 -24.62
C GLY A 110 2.53 17.45 -23.56
N GLY A 111 3.12 16.26 -23.50
CA GLY A 111 2.84 15.26 -22.48
C GLY A 111 3.48 15.63 -21.15
N GLY A 112 2.66 15.94 -20.15
CA GLY A 112 3.10 16.11 -18.78
C GLY A 112 3.44 14.75 -18.17
N SER A 113 4.68 14.54 -17.75
CA SER A 113 5.04 13.48 -16.81
C SER A 113 5.16 14.10 -15.43
N ILE A 114 4.43 13.57 -14.46
CA ILE A 114 4.57 13.94 -13.06
C ILE A 114 5.59 12.97 -12.47
N PHE A 115 6.76 13.51 -12.12
CA PHE A 115 7.76 12.76 -11.38
C PHE A 115 7.56 13.02 -9.89
N HIS A 116 7.25 11.97 -9.14
CA HIS A 116 7.35 12.01 -7.69
C HIS A 116 8.80 11.81 -7.33
N GLN A 117 9.37 12.90 -6.88
CA GLN A 117 10.77 13.01 -6.56
C GLN A 117 10.86 12.95 -5.02
N GLY A 118 10.34 11.84 -4.45
CA GLY A 118 10.37 11.56 -3.01
C GLY A 118 11.71 10.95 -2.62
N LEU A 119 11.68 9.78 -1.99
CA LEU A 119 12.85 8.93 -1.83
C LEU A 119 12.71 7.74 -2.77
N ASN A 120 13.44 7.76 -3.88
CA ASN A 120 13.39 6.69 -4.88
C ASN A 120 14.77 6.03 -5.04
N LEU A 121 14.85 4.76 -4.63
CA LEU A 121 16.02 3.89 -4.74
C LEU A 121 15.74 2.64 -5.60
N SER A 122 14.62 2.60 -6.32
CA SER A 122 14.15 1.40 -7.01
C SER A 122 15.08 0.95 -8.13
N ASN A 123 15.00 -0.33 -8.50
CA ASN A 123 15.77 -0.91 -9.60
C ASN A 123 17.29 -0.74 -9.39
N ASN A 124 17.77 -1.34 -8.31
CA ASN A 124 19.18 -1.41 -7.91
C ASN A 124 19.47 -2.83 -7.37
N LEU A 125 20.60 -3.01 -6.71
CA LEU A 125 21.04 -4.26 -6.07
C LEU A 125 21.16 -4.09 -4.54
N LEU A 126 20.35 -3.21 -3.95
CA LEU A 126 20.43 -2.90 -2.51
C LEU A 126 20.00 -4.09 -1.65
N THR A 127 20.71 -4.31 -0.55
CA THR A 127 20.51 -5.42 0.40
C THR A 127 20.17 -4.88 1.79
N GLY A 128 20.07 -5.77 2.77
CA GLY A 128 19.85 -5.42 4.16
C GLY A 128 18.39 -5.08 4.45
N ILE A 129 18.16 -4.49 5.62
CA ILE A 129 16.82 -4.22 6.15
C ILE A 129 16.40 -2.77 5.93
N ILE A 130 15.09 -2.52 5.93
CA ILE A 130 14.55 -1.17 6.11
C ILE A 130 14.58 -0.86 7.60
N SER A 131 15.40 0.11 8.01
CA SER A 131 15.61 0.40 9.44
C SER A 131 14.49 1.23 10.06
N GLU A 132 14.34 1.16 11.39
CA GLU A 132 13.35 1.93 12.17
C GLU A 132 13.52 3.45 12.06
N GLU A 133 14.69 3.94 11.66
CA GLU A 133 14.93 5.37 11.43
C GLU A 133 14.14 5.93 10.23
N ILE A 134 13.56 5.08 9.35
CA ILE A 134 12.67 5.53 8.27
C ILE A 134 11.54 6.44 8.78
N GLY A 135 11.08 6.22 10.03
CA GLY A 135 10.08 7.06 10.70
C GLY A 135 10.49 8.53 10.89
N ASN A 136 11.78 8.88 10.73
CA ASN A 136 12.23 10.27 10.77
C ASN A 136 11.73 11.08 9.57
N LEU A 137 11.39 10.43 8.45
CA LEU A 137 10.98 11.06 7.21
C LEU A 137 9.48 11.43 7.21
N ILE A 138 9.00 12.06 8.28
CA ILE A 138 7.57 12.32 8.54
C ILE A 138 6.84 13.11 7.44
N ASN A 139 7.57 13.88 6.62
CA ASN A 139 6.99 14.68 5.54
C ASN A 139 6.96 13.94 4.19
N LEU A 140 7.46 12.71 4.13
CA LEU A 140 7.64 11.96 2.90
C LEU A 140 6.29 11.53 2.33
N LYS A 141 6.06 11.84 1.05
CA LYS A 141 4.83 11.46 0.34
C LYS A 141 5.00 10.26 -0.59
N SER A 142 6.23 9.99 -1.03
CA SER A 142 6.50 8.90 -1.96
C SER A 142 7.79 8.20 -1.57
N LEU A 143 7.68 6.89 -1.35
CA LEU A 143 8.78 5.98 -1.05
C LEU A 143 8.76 4.82 -2.05
N ASP A 144 9.82 4.69 -2.83
CA ASP A 144 9.96 3.61 -3.81
C ASP A 144 11.32 2.92 -3.66
N PHE A 145 11.29 1.72 -3.09
CA PHE A 145 12.43 0.82 -2.94
C PHE A 145 12.26 -0.47 -3.76
N SER A 146 11.33 -0.49 -4.70
CA SER A 146 11.01 -1.69 -5.48
C SER A 146 12.19 -2.19 -6.31
N PHE A 147 12.17 -3.47 -6.70
CA PHE A 147 13.23 -4.09 -7.52
C PHE A 147 14.62 -3.95 -6.89
N ASN A 148 14.77 -4.48 -5.68
CA ASN A 148 16.03 -4.60 -4.95
C ASN A 148 16.12 -6.00 -4.31
N GLN A 149 17.03 -6.19 -3.36
CA GLN A 149 17.22 -7.41 -2.58
C GLN A 149 17.04 -7.14 -1.08
N LEU A 150 16.17 -6.18 -0.72
CA LEU A 150 15.89 -5.85 0.68
C LEU A 150 15.21 -7.01 1.38
N GLU A 151 15.61 -7.28 2.61
CA GLU A 151 15.13 -8.41 3.42
C GLU A 151 14.64 -7.95 4.81
N GLY A 152 14.15 -8.90 5.60
CA GLY A 152 13.62 -8.63 6.93
C GLY A 152 12.21 -8.06 6.93
N ASP A 153 11.73 -7.76 8.13
CA ASP A 153 10.37 -7.32 8.38
C ASP A 153 10.23 -5.82 8.15
N LEU A 154 9.00 -5.35 7.88
CA LEU A 154 8.73 -3.91 7.82
C LEU A 154 8.85 -3.28 9.21
N PRO A 155 9.62 -2.19 9.39
CA PRO A 155 9.77 -1.54 10.69
C PRO A 155 8.47 -0.86 11.13
N ILE A 156 8.22 -0.84 12.44
CA ILE A 156 6.98 -0.28 12.99
C ILE A 156 6.88 1.22 12.71
N SER A 157 8.01 1.92 12.71
CA SER A 157 8.04 3.34 12.42
C SER A 157 7.58 3.69 11.01
N LEU A 158 7.63 2.78 10.03
CA LEU A 158 7.11 3.02 8.68
C LEU A 158 5.62 3.38 8.72
N TYR A 159 4.85 2.76 9.61
CA TYR A 159 3.42 3.00 9.78
C TYR A 159 3.09 4.34 10.45
N THR A 160 4.11 5.13 10.82
CA THR A 160 3.97 6.48 11.39
C THR A 160 4.07 7.58 10.33
N LEU A 161 4.42 7.23 9.08
CA LEU A 161 4.53 8.17 7.96
C LEU A 161 3.14 8.53 7.42
N ASP A 162 2.37 9.30 8.19
CA ASP A 162 0.99 9.67 7.89
C ASP A 162 0.82 10.49 6.59
N SER A 163 1.90 11.13 6.12
CA SER A 163 1.94 11.93 4.90
C SER A 163 2.17 11.10 3.63
N LEU A 164 2.43 9.79 3.78
CA LEU A 164 2.77 8.91 2.67
C LEU A 164 1.55 8.68 1.77
N GLN A 165 1.72 8.97 0.48
CA GLN A 165 0.70 8.82 -0.56
C GLN A 165 0.97 7.63 -1.48
N SER A 166 2.24 7.22 -1.58
CA SER A 166 2.68 6.10 -2.38
C SER A 166 3.82 5.36 -1.67
N LEU A 167 3.63 4.05 -1.48
CA LEU A 167 4.59 3.13 -0.90
C LEU A 167 4.78 1.94 -1.85
N ASN A 168 5.94 1.85 -2.48
CA ASN A 168 6.29 0.71 -3.33
C ASN A 168 7.54 -0.01 -2.82
N LEU A 169 7.33 -1.22 -2.32
CA LEU A 169 8.37 -2.13 -1.83
C LEU A 169 8.37 -3.46 -2.61
N SER A 170 7.71 -3.50 -3.76
CA SER A 170 7.57 -4.72 -4.55
C SER A 170 8.89 -5.26 -5.08
N ASN A 171 8.94 -6.56 -5.40
CA ASN A 171 10.12 -7.20 -5.98
C ASN A 171 11.36 -7.06 -5.07
N ASN A 172 11.24 -7.57 -3.85
CA ASN A 172 12.30 -7.65 -2.85
C ASN A 172 12.25 -9.04 -2.16
N LEU A 173 12.97 -9.20 -1.06
CA LEU A 173 13.03 -10.41 -0.23
C LEU A 173 12.40 -10.17 1.16
N LEU A 174 11.48 -9.21 1.28
CA LEU A 174 10.90 -8.80 2.56
C LEU A 174 10.10 -9.95 3.19
N THR A 175 10.24 -10.10 4.51
CA THR A 175 9.60 -11.15 5.32
C THR A 175 8.62 -10.54 6.33
N GLY A 176 8.20 -11.34 7.31
CA GLY A 176 7.39 -10.87 8.42
C GLY A 176 5.91 -10.76 8.07
N GLU A 177 5.15 -10.23 9.03
CA GLU A 177 3.70 -10.01 8.91
C GLU A 177 3.41 -8.52 8.68
N ILE A 178 2.26 -8.22 8.07
CA ILE A 178 1.76 -6.84 7.99
C ILE A 178 1.20 -6.46 9.38
N SER A 179 1.75 -5.41 10.01
CA SER A 179 1.22 -4.89 11.27
C SER A 179 -0.19 -4.30 11.09
N GLU A 180 -1.05 -4.44 12.11
CA GLU A 180 -2.35 -3.75 12.20
C GLU A 180 -2.21 -2.23 12.06
N GLN A 181 -1.04 -1.66 12.37
CA GLN A 181 -0.75 -0.24 12.20
C GLN A 181 -0.73 0.22 10.73
N ILE A 182 -0.78 -0.70 9.75
CA ILE A 182 -0.96 -0.34 8.34
C ILE A 182 -2.16 0.60 8.13
N GLY A 183 -3.23 0.43 8.92
CA GLY A 183 -4.42 1.29 8.87
C GLY A 183 -4.18 2.75 9.28
N ASN A 184 -3.00 3.11 9.79
CA ASN A 184 -2.64 4.49 10.13
C ASN A 184 -2.18 5.32 8.92
N LEU A 185 -1.88 4.68 7.79
CA LEU A 185 -1.38 5.35 6.58
C LEU A 185 -2.55 5.95 5.78
N LEU A 186 -3.23 6.92 6.40
CA LEU A 186 -4.49 7.50 5.93
C LEU A 186 -4.35 8.43 4.71
N SER A 187 -3.12 8.64 4.21
CA SER A 187 -2.86 9.41 3.00
C SER A 187 -2.54 8.54 1.78
N LEU A 188 -2.51 7.20 1.91
CA LEU A 188 -2.20 6.28 0.81
C LEU A 188 -3.35 6.19 -0.20
N GLU A 189 -3.45 7.17 -1.08
CA GLU A 189 -4.46 7.25 -2.14
C GLU A 189 -3.93 6.82 -3.51
N GLY A 190 -2.61 6.62 -3.64
CA GLY A 190 -1.98 6.38 -4.93
C GLY A 190 -2.04 7.62 -5.81
N ILE A 191 -1.38 7.59 -6.97
CA ILE A 191 -1.23 8.82 -7.76
C ILE A 191 -1.65 8.55 -9.19
N THR A 192 -2.78 9.12 -9.59
CA THR A 192 -3.28 9.03 -10.95
C THR A 192 -2.78 10.22 -11.75
N THR A 193 -1.98 9.96 -12.78
CA THR A 193 -1.53 11.00 -13.70
C THR A 193 -2.23 10.87 -15.04
N TYR A 194 -2.72 11.99 -15.57
CA TYR A 194 -3.38 12.07 -16.87
C TYR A 194 -2.41 12.67 -17.89
N ALA A 195 -1.93 11.86 -18.83
CA ALA A 195 -1.07 12.32 -19.94
C ALA A 195 -1.59 11.79 -21.28
N HIS A 196 -2.14 12.68 -22.12
CA HIS A 196 -2.53 12.41 -23.54
C HIS A 196 -3.12 11.01 -23.82
N ASN A 197 -4.22 10.68 -23.15
CA ASN A 197 -4.94 9.40 -23.27
C ASN A 197 -4.21 8.18 -22.68
N SER A 198 -3.14 8.38 -21.91
CA SER A 198 -2.51 7.38 -21.04
C SER A 198 -2.69 7.80 -19.58
N VAL A 199 -3.31 6.92 -18.80
CA VAL A 199 -3.35 7.05 -17.35
C VAL A 199 -2.13 6.30 -16.83
N THR A 200 -1.15 7.01 -16.27
CA THR A 200 -0.06 6.35 -15.53
C THR A 200 -0.41 6.50 -14.06
N GLN A 201 -0.83 5.41 -13.45
CA GLN A 201 -1.23 5.34 -12.06
C GLN A 201 -0.08 4.71 -11.26
N TYR A 202 0.44 5.44 -10.27
CA TYR A 202 1.40 4.91 -9.32
C TYR A 202 0.66 4.25 -8.17
N ASP A 203 1.21 3.14 -7.69
CA ASP A 203 0.62 2.39 -6.59
C ASP A 203 0.59 3.22 -5.30
N ALA A 204 -0.55 3.23 -4.63
CA ALA A 204 -0.70 3.66 -3.26
C ALA A 204 0.12 2.75 -2.32
N LEU A 205 -0.08 1.43 -2.44
CA LEU A 205 0.62 0.42 -1.66
C LEU A 205 0.92 -0.81 -2.52
N ASN A 206 2.19 -1.03 -2.82
CA ASN A 206 2.64 -2.22 -3.53
C ASN A 206 3.70 -2.98 -2.73
N LEU A 207 3.30 -4.15 -2.22
CA LEU A 207 4.14 -5.11 -1.50
C LEU A 207 4.32 -6.42 -2.30
N SER A 208 3.93 -6.44 -3.58
CA SER A 208 3.93 -7.67 -4.37
C SER A 208 5.33 -8.24 -4.62
N ASN A 209 5.41 -9.55 -4.89
CA ASN A 209 6.66 -10.26 -5.18
C ASN A 209 7.67 -10.11 -4.04
N ASN A 210 7.29 -10.60 -2.86
CA ASN A 210 8.10 -10.65 -1.65
C ASN A 210 7.94 -12.03 -0.97
N LEU A 211 8.45 -12.16 0.26
CA LEU A 211 8.37 -13.37 1.09
C LEU A 211 7.53 -13.14 2.35
N MET A 212 6.60 -12.18 2.32
CA MET A 212 5.80 -11.82 3.49
C MET A 212 4.81 -12.93 3.85
N THR A 213 4.60 -13.14 5.14
CA THR A 213 3.83 -14.26 5.71
C THR A 213 2.73 -13.77 6.65
N GLY A 214 2.02 -14.70 7.29
CA GLY A 214 1.02 -14.38 8.31
C GLY A 214 -0.36 -14.07 7.73
N ILE A 215 -1.24 -13.55 8.59
CA ILE A 215 -2.60 -13.15 8.22
C ILE A 215 -2.60 -11.66 7.94
N ILE A 216 -3.29 -11.23 6.88
CA ILE A 216 -3.43 -9.80 6.59
C ILE A 216 -4.41 -9.18 7.61
N PRO A 217 -4.00 -8.14 8.36
CA PRO A 217 -4.84 -7.53 9.38
C PRO A 217 -6.06 -6.81 8.76
N SER A 218 -7.16 -6.77 9.50
CA SER A 218 -8.41 -6.13 9.03
C SER A 218 -8.28 -4.62 8.83
N GLU A 219 -7.32 -4.01 9.51
CA GLU A 219 -6.97 -2.60 9.51
C GLU A 219 -6.45 -2.12 8.16
N ILE A 220 -6.03 -3.03 7.28
CA ILE A 220 -5.70 -2.68 5.89
C ILE A 220 -6.91 -2.07 5.17
N CYS A 221 -8.13 -2.44 5.57
CA CYS A 221 -9.36 -1.86 5.03
C CYS A 221 -9.61 -0.42 5.49
N ASN A 222 -8.83 0.12 6.43
CA ASN A 222 -8.89 1.52 6.85
C ASN A 222 -8.12 2.44 5.90
N LEU A 223 -7.27 1.88 5.03
CA LEU A 223 -6.58 2.66 4.00
C LEU A 223 -7.60 3.36 3.10
N PRO A 224 -7.33 4.60 2.66
CA PRO A 224 -8.25 5.43 1.88
C PRO A 224 -8.31 5.00 0.41
N LEU A 225 -8.44 3.69 0.18
CA LEU A 225 -8.52 3.07 -1.13
C LEU A 225 -9.98 2.78 -1.48
N ASP A 226 -10.32 2.89 -2.77
CA ASP A 226 -11.65 2.54 -3.24
C ASP A 226 -11.77 1.01 -3.42
N TRP A 227 -11.94 0.31 -2.32
CA TRP A 227 -12.10 -1.15 -2.28
C TRP A 227 -13.35 -1.67 -3.00
N GLY A 228 -14.26 -0.78 -3.45
CA GLY A 228 -15.56 -1.16 -4.03
C GLY A 228 -15.68 -0.91 -5.53
N ASP A 229 -14.71 -0.25 -6.16
CA ASP A 229 -14.75 0.03 -7.59
C ASP A 229 -14.20 -1.17 -8.39
N SER A 230 -15.08 -1.88 -9.10
CA SER A 230 -14.73 -3.01 -9.97
C SER A 230 -13.82 -2.67 -11.17
N TYR A 231 -13.55 -1.37 -11.40
CA TYR A 231 -12.51 -0.94 -12.33
C TYR A 231 -11.11 -0.94 -11.70
N MET A 232 -11.01 -1.13 -10.37
CA MET A 232 -9.77 -1.33 -9.63
C MET A 232 -9.26 -2.75 -9.86
N ASN A 233 -8.70 -2.95 -11.04
CA ASN A 233 -7.85 -4.08 -11.35
C ASN A 233 -6.43 -3.85 -10.79
N GLU A 234 -5.55 -4.82 -10.97
CA GLU A 234 -4.10 -4.79 -10.68
C GLU A 234 -3.34 -3.54 -11.18
N TYR A 235 -4.01 -2.62 -11.89
CA TYR A 235 -3.49 -1.35 -12.41
C TYR A 235 -3.89 -0.12 -11.59
N GLN A 236 -4.61 -0.27 -10.46
CA GLN A 236 -5.12 0.87 -9.66
C GLN A 236 -4.70 0.86 -8.18
N GLY A 237 -3.42 1.00 -7.90
CA GLY A 237 -3.02 1.57 -6.60
C GLY A 237 -2.62 0.56 -5.54
N PHE A 238 -3.02 -0.71 -5.63
CA PHE A 238 -2.79 -1.67 -4.55
C PHE A 238 -2.39 -3.04 -5.08
N SER A 239 -1.31 -3.61 -4.54
CA SER A 239 -0.90 -4.97 -4.87
C SER A 239 -0.13 -5.60 -3.74
N ILE A 240 -0.55 -6.80 -3.34
CA ILE A 240 0.14 -7.65 -2.36
C ILE A 240 0.40 -9.07 -2.91
N SER A 241 0.21 -9.24 -4.21
CA SER A 241 0.31 -10.54 -4.89
C SER A 241 1.71 -11.14 -4.79
N ASN A 242 1.82 -12.44 -5.00
CA ASN A 242 3.07 -13.20 -4.99
C ASN A 242 3.82 -13.05 -3.65
N ASN A 243 3.11 -13.32 -2.56
CA ASN A 243 3.64 -13.45 -1.20
C ASN A 243 3.22 -14.81 -0.61
N GLN A 244 3.32 -14.98 0.71
CA GLN A 244 2.96 -16.19 1.46
C GLN A 244 1.86 -15.89 2.51
N PHE A 245 0.94 -14.97 2.21
CA PHE A 245 -0.15 -14.64 3.14
C PHE A 245 -1.16 -15.77 3.25
N CYS A 246 -1.68 -15.97 4.46
CA CYS A 246 -2.63 -17.02 4.78
C CYS A 246 -4.05 -16.48 4.94
N LEU A 247 -5.02 -17.35 4.69
CA LEU A 247 -6.43 -17.10 4.99
C LEU A 247 -6.68 -16.99 6.51
N PRO A 248 -7.72 -16.24 6.95
CA PRO A 248 -8.69 -15.53 6.12
C PRO A 248 -8.19 -14.17 5.65
N TYR A 249 -8.58 -13.77 4.44
CA TYR A 249 -8.32 -12.42 3.93
C TYR A 249 -9.40 -11.42 4.37
N PRO A 250 -9.04 -10.16 4.63
CA PRO A 250 -10.00 -9.09 4.91
C PRO A 250 -11.00 -8.89 3.76
N TYR A 251 -12.26 -8.63 4.12
CA TYR A 251 -13.37 -8.58 3.16
C TYR A 251 -13.24 -7.49 2.08
N CYS A 252 -12.49 -6.41 2.36
CA CYS A 252 -12.30 -5.34 1.39
C CYS A 252 -11.36 -5.76 0.25
N MET A 253 -10.65 -6.88 0.41
CA MET A 253 -9.57 -7.28 -0.47
C MET A 253 -9.93 -8.42 -1.41
N ASP A 254 -11.20 -8.86 -1.46
CA ASP A 254 -11.62 -10.08 -2.19
C ASP A 254 -11.09 -10.12 -3.64
N ASP A 255 -10.99 -8.97 -4.32
CA ASP A 255 -10.48 -8.83 -5.69
C ASP A 255 -8.99 -8.44 -5.80
N PHE A 256 -8.31 -8.17 -4.67
CA PHE A 256 -7.00 -7.51 -4.61
C PHE A 256 -5.84 -8.37 -4.08
N ILE A 257 -6.12 -9.59 -3.59
CA ILE A 257 -5.10 -10.45 -2.99
C ILE A 257 -4.05 -10.94 -4.00
N GLY A 258 -4.48 -11.19 -5.23
CA GLY A 258 -3.67 -11.88 -6.23
C GLY A 258 -3.26 -13.31 -5.81
N SER A 259 -2.22 -13.86 -6.44
CA SER A 259 -1.71 -15.20 -6.11
C SER A 259 -0.92 -15.19 -4.80
N GLN A 260 -1.06 -16.23 -3.98
CA GLN A 260 -0.31 -16.38 -2.72
C GLN A 260 0.18 -17.83 -2.60
N ASP A 261 1.44 -18.02 -2.17
CA ASP A 261 1.96 -19.32 -1.80
C ASP A 261 1.51 -19.69 -0.38
N THR A 262 0.44 -20.49 -0.32
CA THR A 262 -0.18 -20.93 0.93
C THR A 262 0.34 -22.29 1.39
N THR A 263 1.43 -22.81 0.81
CA THR A 263 1.98 -24.16 1.12
C THR A 263 2.37 -24.29 2.59
N ASN A 264 2.92 -23.21 3.17
CA ASN A 264 3.37 -23.16 4.55
C ASN A 264 2.32 -22.57 5.50
N CYS A 265 1.14 -22.20 5.01
CA CYS A 265 0.04 -21.92 5.89
C CYS A 265 -0.23 -23.20 6.68
N VAL A 266 -0.02 -23.14 8.00
CA VAL A 266 -0.47 -24.20 8.89
C VAL A 266 -1.88 -24.51 8.43
N GLN A 267 -2.16 -25.77 8.11
CA GLN A 267 -3.53 -26.21 7.91
C GLN A 267 -4.28 -25.98 9.23
N MET A 268 -4.72 -24.74 9.45
CA MET A 268 -5.76 -24.40 10.42
C MET A 268 -7.08 -25.06 10.01
N TYR A 269 -7.09 -25.81 8.90
CA TYR A 269 -8.11 -26.79 8.56
C TYR A 269 -8.09 -28.07 9.43
N ASN A 270 -7.08 -28.34 10.26
CA ASN A 270 -7.03 -29.57 11.06
C ASN A 270 -6.74 -29.37 12.57
N GLN A 271 -6.77 -28.13 13.06
CA GLN A 271 -7.14 -27.89 14.45
C GLN A 271 -8.24 -26.86 14.45
N ASN A 272 -9.39 -27.23 15.03
CA ASN A 272 -10.49 -26.35 15.37
C ASN A 272 -10.00 -25.26 16.34
N VAL A 273 -9.16 -24.35 15.89
CA VAL A 273 -9.14 -23.00 16.44
C VAL A 273 -10.34 -22.35 15.77
N GLU A 274 -11.53 -22.60 16.34
CA GLU A 274 -12.60 -21.62 16.21
C GLU A 274 -11.96 -20.31 16.64
N ILE A 275 -11.70 -19.42 15.68
CA ILE A 275 -11.30 -18.05 15.98
C ILE A 275 -12.55 -17.47 16.64
N THR A 276 -12.67 -17.68 17.95
CA THR A 276 -13.77 -17.18 18.75
C THR A 276 -13.56 -15.68 18.82
N PRO A 277 -14.42 -14.88 18.19
CA PRO A 277 -14.28 -13.44 18.20
C PRO A 277 -14.30 -12.95 19.65
N ILE A 278 -13.63 -11.85 19.96
CA ILE A 278 -13.50 -11.37 21.36
C ILE A 278 -14.76 -10.59 21.79
N LYS A 279 -15.59 -10.19 20.82
CA LYS A 279 -16.84 -9.43 21.02
C LYS A 279 -17.90 -9.86 20.02
N TYR A 280 -19.17 -9.63 20.37
CA TYR A 280 -20.26 -9.75 19.41
C TYR A 280 -20.17 -8.61 18.38
N SER A 281 -20.40 -8.94 17.11
CA SER A 281 -20.34 -7.96 16.02
C SER A 281 -21.31 -8.36 14.89
N LEU A 282 -21.92 -7.36 14.25
CA LEU A 282 -22.70 -7.53 13.02
C LEU A 282 -22.07 -6.65 11.94
N SER A 283 -21.62 -7.24 10.84
CA SER A 283 -21.03 -6.50 9.73
C SER A 283 -22.07 -5.66 9.01
N GLN A 284 -21.63 -4.56 8.38
CA GLN A 284 -22.49 -3.78 7.49
C GLN A 284 -22.59 -4.51 6.16
N ASN A 285 -23.79 -4.95 5.79
CA ASN A 285 -24.00 -5.54 4.47
C ASN A 285 -24.12 -4.42 3.43
N TYR A 286 -23.26 -4.47 2.41
CA TYR A 286 -23.38 -3.61 1.22
C TYR A 286 -24.24 -4.32 0.18
N PRO A 287 -25.23 -3.64 -0.43
CA PRO A 287 -26.01 -4.24 -1.50
C PRO A 287 -25.12 -4.58 -2.69
N ASN A 288 -25.26 -5.80 -3.19
CA ASN A 288 -24.79 -6.15 -4.52
C ASN A 288 -25.87 -5.70 -5.53
N PRO A 289 -25.61 -4.70 -6.39
CA PRO A 289 -26.60 -4.19 -7.35
C PRO A 289 -26.89 -5.16 -8.51
N PHE A 290 -26.15 -6.27 -8.62
CA PHE A 290 -26.27 -7.25 -9.70
C PHE A 290 -26.71 -8.64 -9.22
N ASN A 291 -27.02 -8.82 -7.92
CA ASN A 291 -27.43 -10.10 -7.35
C ASN A 291 -28.50 -9.92 -6.24
N PRO A 292 -29.65 -10.63 -6.30
CA PRO A 292 -30.66 -10.57 -5.23
C PRO A 292 -30.22 -11.21 -3.91
N ILE A 293 -29.01 -11.79 -3.84
CA ILE A 293 -28.46 -12.43 -2.64
C ILE A 293 -27.64 -11.41 -1.83
N THR A 294 -28.09 -11.13 -0.61
CA THR A 294 -27.34 -10.37 0.40
C THR A 294 -26.76 -11.33 1.44
N SER A 295 -25.45 -11.25 1.68
CA SER A 295 -24.79 -12.01 2.74
C SER A 295 -24.74 -11.20 4.04
N PHE A 296 -25.20 -11.78 5.15
CA PHE A 296 -25.13 -11.24 6.50
C PHE A 296 -23.98 -11.92 7.21
N ARG A 297 -23.07 -11.12 7.75
CA ARG A 297 -21.85 -11.60 8.42
C ARG A 297 -21.88 -11.14 9.87
N TYR A 298 -21.60 -12.04 10.80
CA TYR A 298 -21.61 -11.74 12.23
C TYR A 298 -20.62 -12.59 13.01
N ASP A 299 -20.22 -12.06 14.17
CA ASP A 299 -19.24 -12.64 15.08
C ASP A 299 -19.92 -12.98 16.41
N SER A 300 -19.76 -14.23 16.87
CA SER A 300 -20.24 -14.68 18.19
C SER A 300 -19.08 -15.15 19.08
N PRO A 301 -18.73 -14.47 20.18
CA PRO A 301 -17.60 -14.83 21.05
C PRO A 301 -17.81 -16.13 21.82
N ASN A 302 -19.06 -16.51 22.03
CA ASN A 302 -19.43 -17.72 22.77
C ASN A 302 -20.55 -18.46 22.02
N ASP A 303 -20.68 -19.75 22.30
CA ASP A 303 -21.81 -20.55 21.89
C ASP A 303 -23.10 -20.01 22.52
N GLY A 304 -24.18 -19.93 21.74
CA GLY A 304 -25.44 -19.41 22.26
C GLY A 304 -26.57 -19.31 21.25
N LEU A 305 -27.73 -18.89 21.74
CA LEU A 305 -28.88 -18.59 20.89
C LEU A 305 -28.65 -17.28 20.13
N VAL A 306 -28.70 -17.36 18.80
CA VAL A 306 -28.62 -16.20 17.92
C VAL A 306 -29.93 -16.08 17.14
N ASN A 307 -30.46 -14.86 17.08
CA ASN A 307 -31.59 -14.51 16.25
C ASN A 307 -31.19 -13.38 15.29
N ILE A 308 -31.31 -13.62 13.99
CA ILE A 308 -31.14 -12.61 12.94
C ILE A 308 -32.46 -12.45 12.21
N THR A 309 -33.06 -11.28 12.33
CA THR A 309 -34.35 -10.97 11.71
C THR A 309 -34.26 -9.69 10.88
N ILE A 310 -34.84 -9.74 9.68
CA ILE A 310 -35.01 -8.62 8.77
C ILE A 310 -36.38 -8.00 8.99
N TYR A 311 -36.40 -6.68 9.02
CA TYR A 311 -37.59 -5.85 9.16
C TYR A 311 -37.69 -4.86 8.01
N ASP A 312 -38.91 -4.48 7.67
CA ASP A 312 -39.11 -3.28 6.86
C ASP A 312 -38.95 -2.00 7.69
N MET A 313 -39.03 -0.84 7.04
CA MET A 313 -38.95 0.46 7.71
C MET A 313 -40.11 0.76 8.67
N MET A 314 -41.18 -0.03 8.65
CA MET A 314 -42.29 0.06 9.60
C MET A 314 -42.10 -0.88 10.81
N GLY A 315 -40.99 -1.63 10.87
CA GLY A 315 -40.68 -2.57 11.94
C GLY A 315 -41.40 -3.92 11.82
N ARG A 316 -42.02 -4.22 10.68
CA ARG A 316 -42.65 -5.53 10.43
C ARG A 316 -41.60 -6.54 10.01
N ILE A 317 -41.71 -7.76 10.53
CA ILE A 317 -40.80 -8.86 10.18
C ILE A 317 -41.02 -9.25 8.71
N ILE A 318 -39.92 -9.30 7.96
CA ILE A 318 -39.88 -9.73 6.57
C ILE A 318 -39.39 -11.18 6.47
N LYS A 319 -38.27 -11.47 7.13
CA LYS A 319 -37.64 -12.79 7.13
C LYS A 319 -36.85 -12.98 8.41
N THR A 320 -36.96 -14.15 9.03
CA THR A 320 -36.00 -14.57 10.06
C THR A 320 -34.95 -15.47 9.41
N LEU A 321 -33.70 -15.01 9.39
CA LEU A 321 -32.58 -15.71 8.74
C LEU A 321 -31.94 -16.75 9.65
N VAL A 322 -31.82 -16.43 10.94
CA VAL A 322 -31.25 -17.31 11.96
C VAL A 322 -32.17 -17.25 13.17
N ASN A 323 -32.54 -18.40 13.71
CA ASN A 323 -33.25 -18.50 14.98
C ASN A 323 -32.93 -19.85 15.62
N GLY A 324 -31.82 -19.90 16.36
CA GLY A 324 -31.37 -21.14 16.98
C GLY A 324 -30.01 -21.02 17.62
N PHE A 325 -29.55 -22.15 18.17
CA PHE A 325 -28.23 -22.25 18.77
C PHE A 325 -27.15 -22.19 17.68
N GLN A 326 -26.11 -21.39 17.91
CA GLN A 326 -24.95 -21.24 17.04
C GLN A 326 -23.68 -21.46 17.87
N THR A 327 -22.68 -22.10 17.29
CA THR A 327 -21.35 -22.13 17.91
C THR A 327 -20.69 -20.76 17.76
N ALA A 328 -19.74 -20.49 18.65
CA ALA A 328 -18.86 -19.34 18.60
C ALA A 328 -18.12 -19.30 17.25
N GLY A 329 -17.58 -18.11 16.94
CA GLY A 329 -16.86 -17.87 15.70
C GLY A 329 -17.58 -16.91 14.76
N TYR A 330 -16.94 -16.71 13.61
CA TYR A 330 -17.50 -15.97 12.48
C TYR A 330 -18.53 -16.82 11.75
N LYS A 331 -19.67 -16.21 11.39
CA LYS A 331 -20.76 -16.87 10.65
C LYS A 331 -21.22 -15.97 9.51
N SER A 332 -21.61 -16.61 8.40
CA SER A 332 -22.26 -15.94 7.27
C SER A 332 -23.57 -16.65 6.91
N VAL A 333 -24.64 -15.86 6.71
CA VAL A 333 -25.95 -16.35 6.28
C VAL A 333 -26.41 -15.53 5.08
N GLN A 334 -27.06 -16.19 4.12
CA GLN A 334 -27.51 -15.54 2.89
C GLN A 334 -29.02 -15.27 2.92
N TRP A 335 -29.40 -14.14 2.35
CA TRP A 335 -30.80 -13.77 2.10
C TRP A 335 -30.99 -13.50 0.62
N ASN A 336 -31.90 -14.22 -0.01
CA ASN A 336 -32.23 -14.11 -1.43
C ASN A 336 -33.34 -13.10 -1.72
N ALA A 337 -33.46 -12.04 -0.91
CA ALA A 337 -34.51 -11.02 -1.04
C ALA A 337 -35.94 -11.57 -1.07
N THR A 338 -36.24 -12.57 -0.23
CA THR A 338 -37.59 -13.14 -0.06
C THR A 338 -38.12 -12.99 1.36
N ASN A 339 -39.45 -13.04 1.53
CA ASN A 339 -40.08 -13.09 2.84
C ASN A 339 -40.12 -14.53 3.41
N ASP A 340 -40.71 -14.73 4.58
CA ASP A 340 -40.86 -16.07 5.19
C ASP A 340 -41.67 -17.07 4.36
N ARG A 341 -42.48 -16.60 3.40
CA ARG A 341 -43.22 -17.42 2.42
C ARG A 341 -42.43 -17.68 1.13
N ASN A 342 -41.15 -17.29 1.10
CA ASN A 342 -40.28 -17.32 -0.07
C ASN A 342 -40.79 -16.47 -1.24
N GLU A 343 -41.62 -15.46 -0.98
CA GLU A 343 -42.08 -14.51 -1.99
C GLU A 343 -41.07 -13.36 -2.09
N PRO A 344 -40.73 -12.89 -3.31
CA PRO A 344 -39.80 -11.78 -3.49
C PRO A 344 -40.28 -10.48 -2.82
N VAL A 345 -39.38 -9.76 -2.17
CA VAL A 345 -39.69 -8.45 -1.56
C VAL A 345 -39.28 -7.29 -2.46
N SER A 346 -39.89 -6.10 -2.31
CA SER A 346 -39.58 -4.95 -3.18
C SER A 346 -38.18 -4.38 -2.91
N ALA A 347 -37.57 -3.74 -3.92
CA ALA A 347 -36.39 -2.91 -3.69
C ALA A 347 -36.74 -1.79 -2.69
N GLY A 348 -35.79 -1.42 -1.83
CA GLY A 348 -36.04 -0.42 -0.79
C GLY A 348 -35.13 -0.53 0.41
N LEU A 349 -35.48 0.20 1.47
CA LEU A 349 -34.76 0.21 2.73
C LEU A 349 -35.32 -0.85 3.68
N TYR A 350 -34.41 -1.54 4.35
CA TYR A 350 -34.71 -2.55 5.35
C TYR A 350 -33.81 -2.37 6.57
N LEU A 351 -34.25 -2.89 7.71
CA LEU A 351 -33.47 -3.01 8.91
C LEU A 351 -33.19 -4.49 9.16
N TYR A 352 -32.04 -4.81 9.75
CA TYR A 352 -31.78 -6.15 10.23
C TYR A 352 -31.17 -6.08 11.61
N THR A 353 -31.59 -6.99 12.46
CA THR A 353 -31.16 -7.04 13.85
C THR A 353 -30.57 -8.40 14.12
N ILE A 354 -29.39 -8.42 14.75
CA ILE A 354 -28.89 -9.58 15.46
C ILE A 354 -29.20 -9.44 16.95
N GLN A 355 -29.59 -10.54 17.57
CA GLN A 355 -29.73 -10.65 19.02
C GLN A 355 -29.07 -11.95 19.50
N ALA A 356 -28.20 -11.84 20.50
CA ALA A 356 -27.53 -12.95 21.15
C ALA A 356 -27.44 -12.68 22.66
N GLY A 357 -28.31 -13.32 23.45
CA GLY A 357 -28.50 -12.96 24.86
C GLY A 357 -28.93 -11.49 25.02
N GLU A 358 -28.16 -10.73 25.82
CA GLU A 358 -28.33 -9.28 26.03
C GLU A 358 -27.77 -8.42 24.89
N PHE A 359 -26.91 -8.99 24.03
CA PHE A 359 -26.37 -8.25 22.89
C PHE A 359 -27.46 -8.09 21.82
N ARG A 360 -27.66 -6.85 21.39
CA ARG A 360 -28.55 -6.50 20.28
C ARG A 360 -27.94 -5.40 19.44
N GLN A 361 -27.81 -5.65 18.14
CA GLN A 361 -27.34 -4.65 17.19
C GLN A 361 -28.28 -4.61 15.99
N THR A 362 -28.70 -3.41 15.62
CA THR A 362 -29.55 -3.16 14.44
C THR A 362 -28.75 -2.35 13.43
N LYS A 363 -28.81 -2.76 12.17
CA LYS A 363 -28.20 -2.05 11.03
C LYS A 363 -29.23 -1.82 9.92
N LYS A 364 -28.98 -0.78 9.13
CA LYS A 364 -29.76 -0.46 7.93
C LYS A 364 -29.14 -1.16 6.73
N MET A 365 -29.95 -1.69 5.83
CA MET A 365 -29.52 -2.11 4.51
C MET A 365 -30.40 -1.49 3.43
N VAL A 366 -29.82 -1.28 2.26
CA VAL A 366 -30.54 -0.96 1.04
C VAL A 366 -30.60 -2.24 0.23
N LEU A 367 -31.77 -2.60 -0.28
CA LEU A 367 -31.94 -3.67 -1.26
C LEU A 367 -32.18 -3.02 -2.63
N LEU A 368 -31.25 -3.24 -3.55
CA LEU A 368 -31.37 -2.85 -4.96
C LEU A 368 -31.79 -4.09 -5.76
N LYS A 369 -32.73 -3.94 -6.71
CA LYS A 369 -33.17 -5.00 -7.61
C LYS A 369 -32.86 -4.65 -9.05
#